data_AF-A0A962T3Q9-F1
#
_entry.id   AF-A0A962T3Q9-F1
#
_cell.length_a   1.000
_cell.length_b   1.000
_cell.length_c   1.000
_cell.angle_alpha   90.00
_cell.angle_beta   90.00
_cell.angle_gamma   90.00
#
_symmetry.space_group_name_H-M   'P 1'
#
loop_
_entity.id
_entity.type
_entity.pdbx_description
1 polymer ?
#
loop_
_entity_poly.entity_id
_entity_poly.type
_entity_poly.pdbx_seq_one_letter_code
_entity_poly.pdbx_strand_id
1 'polypeptide(L)' 'MKARAAVAWEPQKPLVIEEVDVAGPKEGEVLLKVIATGVCHTDAFTLSG' A
#
# COMPACT_ATOMS: atom_id res chain seq x y z
N MET A 1 7.15 2.01 12.38
CA MET A 1 5.80 2.17 12.98
C MET A 1 4.88 1.12 12.41
N LYS A 2 3.93 0.60 13.17
CA LYS A 2 2.93 -0.34 12.66
C LYS A 2 1.79 0.42 11.97
N ALA A 3 1.37 -0.05 10.79
CA ALA A 3 0.27 0.53 10.04
C ALA A 3 -0.57 -0.56 9.36
N ARG A 4 -1.88 -0.35 9.29
CA ARG A 4 -2.78 -1.20 8.51
C ARG A 4 -2.66 -0.85 7.02
N ALA A 5 -2.42 -1.84 6.18
CA ALA A 5 -2.25 -1.69 4.73
C ALA A 5 -3.04 -2.74 3.94
N ALA A 6 -3.31 -2.47 2.66
CA ALA A 6 -3.82 -3.45 1.71
C ALA A 6 -2.66 -3.93 0.83
N VAL A 7 -2.32 -5.22 0.91
CA VAL A 7 -1.12 -5.82 0.32
C VAL A 7 -1.50 -6.78 -0.81
N ALA A 8 -0.84 -6.66 -1.96
CA ALA A 8 -0.93 -7.60 -3.07
C ALA A 8 0.24 -8.60 -3.00
N TRP A 9 -0.04 -9.85 -2.66
CA TRP A 9 1.00 -10.89 -2.61
C TRP A 9 1.25 -11.56 -3.96
N GLU A 10 0.21 -11.70 -4.78
CA GLU A 10 0.28 -12.33 -6.09
C GLU A 10 -0.71 -11.66 -7.06
N PRO A 11 -0.45 -11.72 -8.38
CA PRO A 11 -1.40 -11.29 -9.39
C PRO A 11 -2.75 -12.02 -9.27
N GLN A 12 -3.82 -11.32 -9.63
CA GLN A 12 -5.19 -11.83 -9.73
C GLN A 12 -5.77 -12.35 -8.40
N LYS A 13 -5.11 -12.06 -7.26
CA LYS A 13 -5.64 -12.33 -5.93
C LYS A 13 -6.20 -11.06 -5.28
N PRO A 14 -7.24 -11.17 -4.43
CA PRO A 14 -7.69 -10.04 -3.63
C PRO A 14 -6.55 -9.47 -2.76
N LEU A 15 -6.57 -8.16 -2.55
CA LEU A 15 -5.68 -7.51 -1.58
C LEU A 15 -5.98 -8.04 -0.17
N VAL A 16 -4.93 -8.29 0.60
CA VAL A 16 -5.03 -8.72 2.00
C VAL A 16 -4.82 -7.52 2.91
N ILE A 17 -5.66 -7.39 3.93
CA ILE A 17 -5.52 -6.35 4.94
C ILE A 17 -4.60 -6.83 6.05
N GLU A 18 -3.47 -6.17 6.21
CA GLU A 18 -2.40 -6.64 7.12
C GLU A 18 -1.78 -5.48 7.89
N GLU A 19 -1.09 -5.81 8.99
CA GLU A 19 -0.28 -4.85 9.73
C GLU A 19 1.18 -4.93 9.24
N VAL A 20 1.70 -3.79 8.77
CA VAL A 20 3.06 -3.69 8.21
C VAL A 20 3.94 -2.75 9.04
N ASP A 21 5.25 -2.99 8.99
CA ASP A 21 6.25 -2.09 9.55
C ASP A 21 6.65 -1.03 8.52
N VAL A 22 6.30 0.23 8.79
CA VAL A 22 6.72 1.38 8.00
C VAL A 22 7.95 2.00 8.65
N ALA A 23 9.05 2.06 7.92
CA ALA A 23 10.27 2.72 8.37
C ALA A 23 10.07 4.24 8.52
N GLY A 24 10.88 4.88 9.37
CA GLY A 24 10.92 6.34 9.43
C GLY A 24 11.49 6.95 8.14
N PRO A 25 11.15 8.21 7.82
CA PRO A 25 11.68 8.88 6.64
C PRO A 25 13.19 9.12 6.77
N LYS A 26 13.91 8.98 5.66
CA LYS A 26 15.32 9.37 5.52
C LYS A 26 15.46 10.84 5.11
N GLU A 27 16.69 11.28 4.88
CA GLU A 27 16.97 12.64 4.39
C GLU A 27 16.26 12.89 3.04
N GLY A 28 15.45 13.95 2.98
CA GLY A 28 14.66 14.31 1.81
C GLY A 28 13.33 13.56 1.64
N GLU A 29 13.01 12.60 2.51
CA GLU A 29 11.74 11.85 2.45
C GLU A 29 10.69 12.43 3.41
N VAL A 30 9.42 12.20 3.10
CA VAL A 30 8.29 12.58 3.96
C VAL A 30 7.42 11.36 4.23
N LEU A 31 7.16 11.11 5.51
CA LEU A 31 6.22 10.08 5.93
C LEU A 31 4.83 10.69 6.12
N LEU A 32 3.87 10.24 5.32
CA LEU A 32 2.49 10.72 5.34
C LEU A 32 1.56 9.75 6.08
N LYS A 33 0.58 10.32 6.78
CA LYS A 33 -0.60 9.58 7.25
C LYS A 33 -1.71 9.72 6.21
N VAL A 34 -2.00 8.65 5.48
CA VAL A 34 -3.07 8.63 4.48
C VAL A 34 -4.43 8.63 5.19
N ILE A 35 -5.24 9.67 4.98
CA ILE A 35 -6.59 9.80 5.57
C ILE A 35 -7.66 9.25 4.64
N ALA A 36 -7.46 9.40 3.33
CA ALA A 36 -8.34 8.88 2.29
C ALA A 36 -7.52 8.49 1.06
N THR A 37 -8.00 7.48 0.32
CA THR A 37 -7.42 7.03 -0.95
C THR A 37 -8.52 6.51 -1.87
N GLY A 38 -8.27 6.53 -3.18
CA GLY A 38 -9.14 5.95 -4.21
C GLY A 38 -8.42 4.85 -4.97
N VAL A 39 -9.17 4.07 -5.75
CA VAL A 39 -8.62 3.04 -6.65
C VAL A 39 -8.73 3.53 -8.09
N CYS A 40 -7.62 3.46 -8.81
CA CYS A 40 -7.52 3.78 -10.23
C CYS A 40 -7.50 2.49 -11.07
N HIS A 41 -7.77 2.62 -12.36
CA HIS A 41 -7.59 1.52 -13.31
C HIS A 41 -6.15 1.01 -13.34
N THR A 42 -5.15 1.88 -13.15
CA THR A 42 -3.74 1.47 -13.12
C THR A 42 -3.44 0.51 -11.98
N ASP A 43 -4.06 0.69 -10.81
CA ASP A 43 -3.91 -0.24 -9.68
C ASP A 43 -4.44 -1.63 -10.04
N ALA A 44 -5.60 -1.68 -10.70
CA ALA A 44 -6.22 -2.93 -11.16
C ALA A 44 -5.39 -3.61 -12.27
N PHE A 45 -4.83 -2.82 -13.19
CA PHE A 45 -3.95 -3.32 -14.25
C PHE A 45 -2.67 -3.94 -13.68
N THR A 46 -2.06 -3.34 -12.66
CA THR A 46 -0.91 -3.97 -11.98
C THR A 46 -1.35 -5.23 -11.22
N LEU A 47 -2.52 -5.21 -10.58
CA LEU A 47 -3.03 -6.35 -9.83
C LEU A 47 -3.42 -7.53 -10.73
N SER A 48 -3.76 -7.33 -12.01
CA SER A 48 -4.07 -8.43 -12.92
C SER A 48 -2.85 -9.28 -13.31
N GLY A 49 -1.63 -8.79 -13.05
CA GLY A 49 -0.40 -9.35 -13.62
C GLY A 49 -0.34 -9.14 -15.13
#